data_AF-A0A0K0CXN1-F1
#
_entry.id   AF-A0A0K0CXN1-F1
#
_cell.length_a   1.000
_cell.length_b   1.000
_cell.length_c   1.000
_cell.angle_alpha   90.00
_cell.angle_beta   90.00
_cell.angle_gamma   90.00
#
_symmetry.space_group_name_H-M   'P 1'
#
loop_
_entity.id
_entity.type
_entity.pdbx_description
1 polymer ?
#
loop_
_entity_poly.entity_id
_entity_poly.type
_entity_poly.pdbx_seq_one_letter_code
_entity_poly.pdbx_strand_id
1 'polypeptide(L)'
;MIPLTEMLEHALPKEHDNKVYQFSQFVMDASTPQESSLQLPEVFISSVDEDYLVLKSMLKPKRIALRGGDGRRYLIMCKPCDELRKDARFMDVNRMMNSLMRQNADARRRQLTVRTFSVIPLQDAGGIVEWLPNLVPYRGVLQPLFEEKGDPLPDAQWFTNWNANSPIEDRLERMRSTFYQRYPLVMAEWFRLKIYINSISVSNRNNSKYL
;
A
#
# COMPACT_ATOMS: atom_id res chain seq x y z
N MET A 1 -26.18 -14.83 21.79
CA MET A 1 -25.38 -13.85 21.03
C MET A 1 -23.93 -14.16 21.34
N ILE A 2 -23.16 -14.66 20.36
CA ILE A 2 -21.78 -15.13 20.59
C ILE A 2 -20.87 -13.90 20.62
N PRO A 3 -20.05 -13.68 21.67
CA PRO A 3 -19.12 -12.56 21.73
C PRO A 3 -18.13 -12.59 20.56
N LEU A 4 -17.82 -11.42 19.99
CA LEU A 4 -16.87 -11.28 18.88
C LEU A 4 -15.51 -11.95 19.17
N THR A 5 -15.12 -11.99 20.44
CA THR A 5 -13.91 -12.67 20.92
C THR A 5 -13.91 -14.17 20.64
N GLU A 6 -15.03 -14.85 20.84
CA GLU A 6 -15.16 -16.30 20.54
C GLU A 6 -15.14 -16.57 19.02
N MET A 7 -15.70 -15.66 18.22
CA MET A 7 -15.67 -15.79 16.76
C MET A 7 -14.26 -15.66 16.18
N LEU A 8 -13.41 -14.81 16.78
CA LEU A 8 -12.01 -14.63 16.37
C LEU A 8 -11.12 -15.81 16.80
N GLU A 9 -11.40 -16.42 17.95
CA GLU A 9 -10.65 -17.61 18.41
C GLU A 9 -10.86 -18.83 17.49
N HIS A 10 -12.05 -19.00 16.91
CA HIS A 10 -12.32 -20.09 15.96
C HIS A 10 -11.64 -19.93 14.59
N ALA A 11 -11.17 -18.72 14.25
CA ALA A 11 -10.50 -18.42 12.99
C ALA A 11 -8.97 -18.63 13.05
N LEU A 12 -8.41 -18.94 14.22
CA LEU A 12 -6.98 -19.18 14.41
C LEU A 12 -6.67 -20.69 14.52
N PRO A 13 -5.64 -21.20 13.81
CA PRO A 13 -5.21 -22.58 13.95
C PRO A 13 -4.76 -22.86 15.39
N LYS A 14 -5.25 -23.97 15.96
CA LYS A 14 -5.19 -24.33 17.39
C LYS A 14 -3.79 -24.64 17.95
N GLU A 15 -2.71 -24.41 17.20
CA GLU A 15 -1.35 -24.88 17.57
C GLU A 15 -0.35 -23.77 17.92
N HIS A 16 -0.81 -22.54 18.20
CA HIS A 16 0.07 -21.51 18.75
C HIS A 16 -0.51 -20.92 20.02
N ASP A 17 0.23 -21.05 21.13
CA ASP A 17 -0.06 -20.53 22.49
C ASP A 17 -0.19 -19.01 22.59
N ASN A 18 -0.13 -18.29 21.47
CA ASN A 18 -0.26 -16.84 21.43
C ASN A 18 -1.73 -16.45 21.47
N LYS A 19 -2.26 -16.42 22.70
CA LYS A 19 -3.63 -16.01 22.99
C LYS A 19 -3.85 -14.54 22.68
N VAL A 20 -5.04 -14.20 22.18
CA VAL A 20 -5.40 -12.86 21.66
C VAL A 20 -5.13 -11.73 22.67
N TYR A 21 -5.24 -12.00 23.97
CA TYR A 21 -4.96 -11.03 25.04
C TYR A 21 -3.49 -10.60 25.13
N GLN A 22 -2.53 -11.38 24.62
CA GLN A 22 -1.15 -10.90 24.47
C GLN A 22 -1.03 -9.78 23.43
N PHE A 23 -1.98 -9.69 22.48
CA PHE A 23 -2.06 -8.56 21.55
C PHE A 23 -2.82 -7.37 22.15
N SER A 24 -3.73 -7.60 23.10
CA SER A 24 -4.43 -6.55 23.84
C SER A 24 -3.50 -5.67 24.68
N GLN A 25 -2.32 -6.17 25.04
CA GLN A 25 -1.29 -5.40 25.77
C GLN A 25 -0.73 -4.20 24.95
N PHE A 26 -1.07 -4.08 23.66
CA PHE A 26 -0.74 -2.91 22.84
C PHE A 26 -1.74 -1.75 22.97
N VAL A 27 -2.79 -1.88 23.78
CA VAL A 27 -3.63 -0.75 24.18
C VAL A 27 -2.93 0.00 25.31
N MET A 28 -2.78 1.32 25.11
CA MET A 28 -2.12 2.27 25.99
C MET A 28 -2.40 2.05 27.49
N ASP A 29 -1.50 1.36 28.19
CA ASP A 29 -1.42 1.40 29.64
C ASP A 29 -0.06 2.01 30.01
N ALA A 30 -0.11 3.16 30.69
CA ALA A 30 1.02 4.06 30.96
C ALA A 30 2.00 3.56 32.04
N SER A 31 2.07 2.24 32.29
CA SER A 31 2.72 1.70 33.50
C SER A 31 3.45 0.36 33.31
N THR A 32 3.97 0.07 32.11
CA THR A 32 4.87 -1.09 31.90
C THR A 32 6.33 -0.63 31.72
N PRO A 33 7.34 -1.24 32.38
CA PRO A 33 8.73 -0.80 32.31
C PRO A 33 9.29 -0.90 30.87
N GLN A 34 9.91 0.18 30.39
CA GLN A 34 10.53 0.30 29.08
C GLN A 34 11.56 -0.82 28.81
N GLU A 35 11.20 -1.80 27.99
CA GLU A 35 12.20 -2.45 27.13
C GLU A 35 12.78 -1.37 26.21
N SER A 36 14.10 -1.18 26.31
CA SER A 36 14.91 -0.15 25.65
C SER A 36 14.27 0.42 24.39
N SER A 37 13.60 1.55 24.54
CA SER A 37 13.01 2.30 23.44
C SER A 37 14.11 2.56 22.43
N LEU A 38 13.98 2.04 21.21
CA LEU A 38 14.61 2.62 20.04
C LEU A 38 14.13 4.07 19.99
N GLN A 39 14.81 4.98 20.69
CA GLN A 39 14.56 6.41 20.62
C GLN A 39 14.95 6.79 19.19
N LEU A 40 13.95 6.76 18.32
CA LEU A 40 14.09 7.34 17.00
C LEU A 40 14.47 8.81 17.25
N PRO A 41 15.52 9.32 16.59
CA PRO A 41 15.92 10.70 16.77
C PRO A 41 14.70 11.59 16.47
N GLU A 42 14.42 12.52 17.38
CA GLU A 42 13.29 13.42 17.25
C GLU A 42 13.60 14.42 16.13
N VAL A 43 12.94 14.26 14.98
CA VAL A 43 13.11 15.13 13.82
C VAL A 43 11.94 16.11 13.77
N PHE A 44 12.24 17.39 14.01
CA PHE A 44 11.27 18.48 13.88
C PHE A 44 11.18 18.99 12.44
N ILE A 45 10.06 19.61 12.09
CA ILE A 45 9.89 20.27 10.79
C ILE A 45 10.66 21.60 10.83
N SER A 46 11.64 21.74 9.96
CA SER A 46 12.41 22.98 9.76
C SER A 46 11.70 23.94 8.80
N SER A 47 11.16 23.44 7.69
CA SER A 47 10.44 24.25 6.72
C SER A 47 9.51 23.42 5.83
N VAL A 48 8.68 24.11 5.03
CA VAL A 48 7.85 23.52 3.98
C VAL A 48 8.37 24.01 2.63
N ASP A 49 8.48 23.13 1.64
CA ASP A 49 8.85 23.56 0.28
C ASP A 49 7.74 24.43 -0.34
N GLU A 50 8.14 25.42 -1.14
CA GLU A 50 7.22 26.34 -1.84
C GLU A 50 6.37 25.61 -2.89
N ASP A 51 6.98 24.63 -3.58
CA ASP A 51 6.34 23.87 -4.63
C ASP A 51 5.50 22.71 -4.09
N TYR A 52 4.31 22.54 -4.68
CA TYR A 52 3.43 21.41 -4.42
C TYR A 52 2.84 20.85 -5.71
N LEU A 53 2.44 19.58 -5.65
CA LEU A 53 1.79 18.89 -6.78
C LEU A 53 0.32 18.63 -6.46
N VAL A 54 -0.57 19.14 -7.30
CA VAL A 54 -2.00 18.77 -7.27
C VAL A 54 -2.21 17.51 -8.10
N LEU A 55 -2.71 16.46 -7.48
CA LEU A 55 -2.98 15.19 -8.17
C LEU A 55 -4.30 15.26 -8.94
N LYS A 56 -4.31 14.69 -10.15
CA LYS A 56 -5.49 14.58 -11.01
C LYS A 56 -6.41 13.47 -10.51
N SER A 57 -7.19 13.76 -9.47
CA SER A 57 -8.22 12.88 -8.90
C SER A 57 -9.43 13.70 -8.48
N MET A 58 -10.55 13.05 -8.17
CA MET A 58 -11.82 13.68 -7.79
C MET A 58 -11.65 14.70 -6.66
N LEU A 59 -10.95 14.33 -5.59
CA LEU A 59 -10.70 15.19 -4.43
C LEU A 59 -9.46 16.10 -4.58
N LYS A 60 -8.78 16.04 -5.72
CA LYS A 60 -7.58 16.84 -6.03
C LYS A 60 -6.57 16.94 -4.87
N PRO A 61 -6.12 15.81 -4.28
CA PRO A 61 -5.21 15.84 -3.14
C PRO A 61 -3.87 16.49 -3.52
N LYS A 62 -3.22 17.12 -2.54
CA LYS A 62 -1.97 17.88 -2.73
C LYS A 62 -0.80 17.11 -2.14
N ARG A 63 0.24 16.86 -2.93
CA ARG A 63 1.50 16.35 -2.43
C ARG A 63 2.43 17.54 -2.12
N ILE A 64 2.81 17.66 -0.86
CA ILE A 64 3.74 18.68 -0.36
C ILE A 64 4.99 18.01 0.19
N ALA A 65 6.05 18.80 0.36
CA ALA A 65 7.29 18.33 0.94
C ALA A 65 7.65 19.15 2.19
N LEU A 66 8.00 18.45 3.26
CA LEU A 66 8.49 19.00 4.51
C LEU A 66 9.99 18.78 4.58
N ARG A 67 10.74 19.74 5.15
CA ARG A 67 12.15 19.59 5.48
C ARG A 67 12.27 19.31 6.97
N GLY A 68 12.92 18.20 7.32
CA GLY A 68 13.28 17.92 8.70
C GLY A 68 14.49 18.74 9.15
N GLY A 69 14.64 18.93 10.46
CA GLY A 69 15.86 19.49 11.07
C GLY A 69 17.10 18.63 10.82
N ASP A 70 16.93 17.40 10.36
CA ASP A 70 17.98 16.50 9.89
C ASP A 70 18.39 16.73 8.42
N GLY A 71 17.82 17.75 7.77
CA GLY A 71 18.07 18.09 6.37
C GLY A 71 17.38 17.18 5.36
N ARG A 72 16.60 16.18 5.80
CA ARG A 72 15.89 15.26 4.90
C ARG A 72 14.57 15.85 4.42
N ARG A 73 14.15 15.40 3.24
CA ARG A 73 12.89 15.79 2.61
C ARG A 73 11.85 14.70 2.82
N TYR A 74 10.75 15.04 3.47
CA TYR A 74 9.64 14.16 3.77
C TYR A 74 8.44 14.53 2.91
N LEU A 75 8.01 13.62 2.05
CA LEU A 75 6.85 13.83 1.18
C LEU A 75 5.58 13.37 1.90
N ILE A 76 4.54 14.21 1.84
CA ILE A 76 3.23 13.90 2.38
C ILE A 76 2.14 14.29 1.39
N MET A 77 0.98 13.65 1.50
CA MET A 77 -0.20 13.90 0.71
C MET A 77 -1.32 14.40 1.62
N CYS A 78 -1.80 15.61 1.36
CA CYS A 78 -2.94 16.21 2.01
C CYS A 78 -4.21 15.84 1.22
N LYS A 79 -5.13 15.15 1.88
CA LYS A 79 -6.43 14.76 1.33
C LYS A 79 -7.52 15.64 1.95
N PRO A 80 -8.11 16.57 1.19
CA PRO A 80 -9.17 17.42 1.71
C PRO A 80 -10.46 16.63 1.85
N CYS A 81 -11.23 16.92 2.91
CA CYS A 81 -12.59 16.37 3.11
C CYS A 81 -12.68 14.83 3.05
N ASP A 82 -11.60 14.13 3.41
CA ASP A 82 -11.51 12.65 3.39
C ASP A 82 -11.50 12.10 4.82
N GLU A 83 -12.26 11.03 5.08
CA GLU A 83 -12.38 10.41 6.41
C GLU A 83 -11.30 9.33 6.57
N LEU A 84 -10.16 9.69 7.15
CA LEU A 84 -8.99 8.82 7.22
C LEU A 84 -8.87 7.98 8.50
N ARG A 85 -9.84 7.99 9.41
CA ARG A 85 -9.72 7.19 10.65
C ARG A 85 -9.71 5.70 10.34
N LYS A 86 -10.49 5.25 9.36
CA LYS A 86 -10.47 3.86 8.89
C LYS A 86 -9.11 3.47 8.32
N ASP A 87 -8.50 4.32 7.50
CA ASP A 87 -7.16 4.09 6.95
C ASP A 87 -6.08 4.05 8.05
N ALA A 88 -6.17 4.95 9.04
CA ALA A 88 -5.26 4.97 10.18
C ALA A 88 -5.34 3.66 10.98
N ARG A 89 -6.56 3.20 11.28
CA ARG A 89 -6.77 1.92 11.98
C ARG A 89 -6.30 0.72 11.16
N PHE A 90 -6.49 0.75 9.84
CA PHE A 90 -5.97 -0.29 8.97
C PHE A 90 -4.43 -0.35 8.99
N MET A 91 -3.75 0.80 9.05
CA MET A 91 -2.29 0.84 9.20
C MET A 91 -1.83 0.33 10.57
N ASP A 92 -2.56 0.60 11.65
CA ASP A 92 -2.26 0.05 12.99
C ASP A 92 -2.30 -1.50 12.96
N VAL A 93 -3.35 -2.06 12.36
CA VAL A 93 -3.47 -3.51 12.18
C VAL A 93 -2.31 -4.07 11.36
N ASN A 94 -1.92 -3.42 10.25
CA ASN A 94 -0.78 -3.86 9.45
C ASN A 94 0.54 -3.82 10.21
N ARG A 95 0.75 -2.83 11.11
CA ARG A 95 1.93 -2.77 11.98
C ARG A 95 1.94 -3.95 12.96
N MET A 96 0.78 -4.28 13.54
CA MET A 96 0.64 -5.46 14.40
C MET A 96 0.91 -6.76 13.64
N MET A 97 0.34 -6.93 12.45
CA MET A 97 0.60 -8.09 11.58
C MET A 97 2.08 -8.24 11.24
N ASN A 98 2.76 -7.14 10.93
CA ASN A 98 4.21 -7.17 10.68
C ASN A 98 4.99 -7.62 11.92
N SER A 99 4.56 -7.23 13.12
CA SER A 99 5.17 -7.71 14.37
C SER A 99 5.01 -9.23 14.51
N LEU A 100 3.81 -9.74 14.24
CA LEU A 100 3.49 -11.17 14.23
C LEU A 100 4.32 -11.95 13.20
N MET A 101 4.41 -11.46 11.97
CA MET A 101 5.23 -12.07 10.93
C MET A 101 6.72 -12.06 11.30
N ARG A 102 7.19 -11.04 12.02
CA ARG A 102 8.55 -11.01 12.56
C ARG A 102 8.76 -12.00 13.71
N GLN A 103 7.73 -12.47 14.41
CA GLN A 103 7.88 -13.47 15.48
C GLN A 103 7.82 -14.91 14.94
N ASN A 104 7.14 -15.15 13.81
CA ASN A 104 7.09 -16.45 13.15
C ASN A 104 8.36 -16.72 12.32
N ALA A 105 9.01 -17.88 12.53
CA ALA A 105 10.27 -18.22 11.86
C ALA A 105 10.14 -18.40 10.34
N ASP A 106 9.06 -19.02 9.87
CA ASP A 106 8.83 -19.24 8.44
C ASP A 106 8.53 -17.94 7.70
N ALA A 107 7.72 -17.06 8.29
CA ALA A 107 7.42 -15.75 7.76
C ALA A 107 8.67 -14.87 7.68
N ARG A 108 9.51 -14.86 8.74
CA ARG A 108 10.83 -14.20 8.72
C ARG A 108 11.74 -14.74 7.64
N ARG A 109 11.85 -16.07 7.51
CA ARG A 109 12.70 -16.73 6.49
C ARG A 109 12.28 -16.33 5.07
N ARG A 110 10.98 -16.15 4.83
CA ARG A 110 10.42 -15.67 3.55
C ARG A 110 10.40 -14.14 3.42
N GLN A 111 10.87 -13.41 4.43
CA GLN A 111 10.87 -11.94 4.50
C GLN A 111 9.47 -11.34 4.26
N LEU A 112 8.43 -11.99 4.79
CA LEU A 112 7.07 -11.49 4.64
C LEU A 112 6.88 -10.21 5.45
N THR A 113 6.53 -9.13 4.76
CA THR A 113 6.19 -7.87 5.39
C THR A 113 5.22 -7.09 4.50
N VAL A 114 4.28 -6.41 5.14
CA VAL A 114 3.39 -5.44 4.52
C VAL A 114 4.02 -4.06 4.68
N ARG A 115 4.20 -3.33 3.58
CA ARG A 115 4.68 -1.94 3.64
C ARG A 115 3.64 -1.07 4.34
N THR A 116 3.98 -0.49 5.49
CA THR A 116 3.14 0.45 6.23
C THR A 116 3.51 1.88 5.92
N PHE A 117 2.59 2.80 6.17
CA PHE A 117 2.79 4.25 6.05
C PHE A 117 1.99 4.98 7.12
N SER A 118 2.35 6.23 7.38
CA SER A 118 1.70 7.05 8.39
C SER A 118 0.44 7.72 7.85
N VAL A 119 -0.62 7.73 8.66
CA VAL A 119 -1.90 8.38 8.36
C VAL A 119 -2.29 9.18 9.58
N ILE A 120 -2.54 10.47 9.38
CA ILE A 120 -2.92 11.42 10.42
C ILE A 120 -4.28 12.02 10.04
N PRO A 121 -5.38 11.51 10.60
CA PRO A 121 -6.70 12.10 10.42
C PRO A 121 -6.75 13.50 11.05
N LEU A 122 -7.26 14.48 10.30
CA LEU A 122 -7.45 15.85 10.74
C LEU A 122 -8.95 16.17 10.78
N GLN A 123 -9.63 15.83 11.88
CA GLN A 123 -11.07 16.06 12.15
C GLN A 123 -11.92 16.33 10.89
N ASP A 124 -12.56 17.50 10.78
CA ASP A 124 -13.51 17.83 9.71
C ASP A 124 -12.84 18.39 8.44
N ALA A 125 -11.50 18.51 8.43
CA ALA A 125 -10.73 19.09 7.33
C ALA A 125 -10.13 18.04 6.38
N GLY A 126 -10.12 16.77 6.77
CA GLY A 126 -9.59 15.66 5.98
C GLY A 126 -8.43 14.97 6.68
N GLY A 127 -7.27 14.85 6.03
CA GLY A 127 -6.07 14.39 6.71
C GLY A 127 -4.81 14.31 5.87
N ILE A 128 -3.74 13.83 6.51
CA ILE A 128 -2.39 13.72 5.95
C ILE A 128 -2.02 12.25 5.84
N VAL A 129 -1.43 11.88 4.70
CA VAL A 129 -0.91 10.54 4.44
C VAL A 129 0.55 10.67 4.02
N GLU A 130 1.42 9.82 4.57
CA GLU A 130 2.80 9.72 4.13
C GLU A 130 2.88 9.32 2.66
N TRP A 131 3.71 10.01 1.89
CA TRP A 131 3.93 9.66 0.49
C TRP A 131 5.01 8.59 0.39
N LEU A 132 4.63 7.43 -0.11
CA LEU A 132 5.56 6.34 -0.33
C LEU A 132 6.29 6.48 -1.68
N PRO A 133 7.63 6.59 -1.68
CA PRO A 133 8.40 6.60 -2.92
C PRO A 133 8.40 5.24 -3.60
N ASN A 134 8.75 5.25 -4.90
CA ASN A 134 8.92 4.06 -5.74
C ASN A 134 7.64 3.23 -5.92
N LEU A 135 6.49 3.89 -5.97
CA LEU A 135 5.22 3.27 -6.30
C LEU A 135 4.68 3.84 -7.61
N VAL A 136 4.08 2.98 -8.42
CA VAL A 136 3.36 3.34 -9.64
C VAL A 136 1.98 2.69 -9.57
N PRO A 137 0.89 3.41 -9.84
CA PRO A 137 -0.45 2.82 -9.89
C PRO A 137 -0.51 1.69 -10.92
N TYR A 138 -1.23 0.62 -10.60
CA TYR A 138 -1.37 -0.56 -11.46
C TYR A 138 -1.83 -0.20 -12.88
N ARG A 139 -2.83 0.67 -13.02
CA ARG A 139 -3.30 1.14 -14.33
C ARG A 139 -2.20 1.85 -15.13
N GLY A 140 -1.38 2.67 -14.48
CA GLY A 140 -0.27 3.36 -15.15
C GLY A 140 0.82 2.41 -15.64
N VAL A 141 0.93 1.23 -15.03
CA VAL A 141 1.79 0.14 -15.51
C VAL A 141 1.16 -0.58 -16.70
N LEU A 142 -0.12 -0.91 -16.62
CA LEU A 142 -0.78 -1.75 -17.62
C LEU A 142 -1.17 -1.03 -18.91
N GLN A 143 -1.66 0.21 -18.81
CA GLN A 143 -2.18 0.97 -19.94
C GLN A 143 -1.23 0.99 -21.15
N PRO A 144 0.06 1.36 -21.02
CA PRO A 144 0.97 1.37 -22.16
C PRO A 144 1.22 -0.03 -22.75
N LEU A 145 1.22 -1.08 -21.91
CA LEU A 145 1.41 -2.45 -22.36
C LEU A 145 0.19 -2.98 -23.13
N PHE A 146 -1.01 -2.58 -22.72
CA PHE A 146 -2.24 -2.90 -23.46
C PHE A 146 -2.30 -2.15 -24.79
N GLU A 147 -1.90 -0.88 -24.82
CA GLU A 147 -1.82 -0.09 -26.06
C GLU A 147 -0.79 -0.66 -27.04
N GLU A 148 0.32 -1.21 -26.55
CA GLU A 148 1.35 -1.82 -27.38
C GLU A 148 0.92 -3.18 -27.97
N LYS A 149 0.23 -4.01 -27.18
CA LYS A 149 0.02 -5.44 -27.49
C LYS A 149 -1.42 -5.86 -27.71
N GLY A 150 -2.36 -4.99 -27.41
CA GLY A 150 -3.78 -5.23 -27.52
C GLY A 150 -4.47 -4.12 -28.30
N ASP A 151 -5.74 -3.92 -28.00
CA ASP A 151 -6.56 -2.82 -28.51
C ASP A 151 -7.56 -2.42 -27.42
N PRO A 152 -7.04 -1.80 -26.32
CA PRO A 152 -7.85 -1.53 -25.15
C PRO A 152 -8.94 -0.53 -25.51
N LEU A 153 -10.17 -0.83 -25.09
CA LEU A 153 -11.29 0.07 -25.30
C LEU A 153 -11.12 1.34 -24.45
N PRO A 154 -11.57 2.51 -24.95
CA PRO A 154 -11.78 3.68 -24.12
C PRO A 154 -12.71 3.34 -22.95
N ASP A 155 -12.48 3.93 -21.78
CA ASP A 155 -13.25 3.63 -20.55
C ASP A 155 -14.78 3.77 -20.79
N ALA A 156 -15.21 4.80 -21.52
CA ALA A 156 -16.62 4.99 -21.85
C ALA A 156 -17.21 3.79 -22.62
N GLN A 157 -16.49 3.30 -23.64
CA GLN A 157 -16.93 2.16 -24.44
C GLN A 157 -16.88 0.86 -23.63
N TRP A 158 -15.88 0.71 -22.74
CA TRP A 158 -15.87 -0.40 -21.79
C TRP A 158 -17.21 -0.41 -21.05
N PHE A 159 -17.51 0.64 -20.29
CA PHE A 159 -18.69 0.68 -19.42
C PHE A 159 -20.01 0.54 -20.18
N THR A 160 -20.12 1.06 -21.41
CA THR A 160 -21.31 0.84 -22.25
C THR A 160 -21.45 -0.63 -22.69
N ASN A 161 -20.34 -1.31 -22.98
CA ASN A 161 -20.35 -2.72 -23.36
C ASN A 161 -20.56 -3.66 -22.16
N TRP A 162 -20.48 -3.15 -20.93
CA TRP A 162 -20.84 -3.90 -19.74
C TRP A 162 -22.32 -3.82 -19.43
N ASN A 163 -22.91 -4.96 -19.11
CA ASN A 163 -24.19 -4.99 -18.41
C ASN A 163 -24.07 -5.90 -17.20
N ALA A 164 -24.08 -5.31 -16.00
CA ALA A 164 -23.96 -6.05 -14.76
C ALA A 164 -25.20 -6.92 -14.46
N ASN A 165 -26.37 -6.56 -15.01
CA ASN A 165 -27.66 -7.16 -14.71
C ASN A 165 -28.04 -8.29 -15.68
N SER A 166 -27.26 -8.54 -16.73
CA SER A 166 -27.53 -9.67 -17.62
C SER A 166 -27.18 -11.01 -16.96
N PRO A 167 -27.70 -12.13 -17.49
CA PRO A 167 -27.26 -13.47 -17.11
C PRO A 167 -25.74 -13.63 -17.09
N ILE A 168 -25.23 -14.52 -16.23
CA ILE A 168 -23.78 -14.73 -16.06
C ILE A 168 -23.15 -15.27 -17.34
N GLU A 169 -23.88 -16.10 -18.08
CA GLU A 169 -23.53 -16.71 -19.35
C GLU A 169 -23.19 -15.62 -20.38
N ASP A 170 -24.06 -14.63 -20.51
CA ASP A 170 -23.86 -13.50 -21.43
C ASP A 170 -22.65 -12.64 -21.02
N ARG A 171 -22.43 -12.46 -19.72
CA ARG A 171 -21.26 -11.71 -19.20
C ARG A 171 -19.97 -12.46 -19.47
N LEU A 172 -19.96 -13.79 -19.27
CA LEU A 172 -18.81 -14.64 -19.56
C LEU A 172 -18.51 -14.67 -21.06
N GLU A 173 -19.56 -14.75 -21.89
CA GLU A 173 -19.40 -14.71 -23.33
C GLU A 173 -18.82 -13.37 -23.80
N ARG A 174 -19.30 -12.24 -23.26
CA ARG A 174 -18.68 -10.93 -23.54
C ARG A 174 -17.24 -10.81 -23.04
N MET A 175 -16.93 -11.35 -21.86
CA MET A 175 -15.55 -11.40 -21.36
C MET A 175 -14.64 -12.15 -22.32
N ARG A 176 -15.06 -13.31 -22.82
CA ARG A 176 -14.27 -14.15 -23.74
C ARG A 176 -14.18 -13.58 -25.14
N SER A 177 -15.31 -13.17 -25.71
CA SER A 177 -15.41 -12.72 -27.11
C SER A 177 -14.83 -11.32 -27.32
N THR A 178 -14.93 -10.42 -26.33
CA THR A 178 -14.56 -9.01 -26.49
C THR A 178 -13.37 -8.62 -25.62
N PHE A 179 -13.45 -8.83 -24.30
CA PHE A 179 -12.47 -8.26 -23.38
C PHE A 179 -11.14 -9.02 -23.38
N TYR A 180 -11.13 -10.34 -23.24
CA TYR A 180 -9.89 -11.13 -23.16
C TYR A 180 -9.05 -11.07 -24.44
N GLN A 181 -9.69 -10.86 -25.60
CA GLN A 181 -8.96 -10.66 -26.85
C GLN A 181 -8.23 -9.30 -26.90
N ARG A 182 -8.78 -8.27 -26.24
CA ARG A 182 -8.26 -6.90 -26.25
C ARG A 182 -7.27 -6.60 -25.11
N TYR A 183 -7.35 -7.35 -24.01
CA TYR A 183 -6.54 -7.17 -22.81
C TYR A 183 -5.67 -8.42 -22.53
N PRO A 184 -4.56 -8.60 -23.28
CA PRO A 184 -3.68 -9.76 -23.10
C PRO A 184 -2.98 -9.78 -21.74
N LEU A 185 -2.46 -10.93 -21.33
CA LEU A 185 -1.72 -11.05 -20.05
C LEU A 185 -0.33 -10.38 -20.15
N VAL A 186 -0.24 -9.12 -19.73
CA VAL A 186 1.00 -8.30 -19.85
C VAL A 186 1.81 -8.20 -18.55
N MET A 187 1.23 -8.53 -17.40
CA MET A 187 1.88 -8.25 -16.10
C MET A 187 3.15 -9.07 -15.87
N ALA A 188 3.15 -10.35 -16.25
CA ALA A 188 4.31 -11.21 -16.12
C ALA A 188 5.51 -10.68 -16.91
N GLU A 189 5.26 -10.10 -18.07
CA GLU A 189 6.30 -9.49 -18.89
C GLU A 189 6.85 -8.20 -18.28
N TRP A 190 5.98 -7.35 -17.77
CA TRP A 190 6.42 -6.14 -17.06
C TRP A 190 7.37 -6.47 -15.91
N PHE A 191 7.04 -7.50 -15.12
CA PHE A 191 7.92 -7.97 -14.05
C PHE A 191 9.28 -8.44 -14.58
N ARG A 192 9.32 -9.22 -15.67
CA ARG A 192 10.58 -9.65 -16.29
C ARG A 192 11.45 -8.46 -16.68
N LEU A 193 10.88 -7.47 -17.36
CA LEU A 193 11.60 -6.27 -17.79
C LEU A 193 12.13 -5.44 -16.61
N LYS A 194 11.30 -5.22 -15.58
CA LYS A 194 11.71 -4.42 -14.42
C LYS A 194 12.76 -5.10 -13.56
N ILE A 195 12.63 -6.40 -13.32
CA ILE A 195 13.61 -7.15 -12.52
C ILE A 195 14.97 -7.22 -13.24
N TYR A 196 14.97 -7.46 -14.56
CA TYR A 196 16.19 -7.53 -15.36
C TYR A 196 16.95 -6.19 -15.40
N ILE A 197 16.25 -5.08 -15.57
CA ILE A 197 16.89 -3.74 -15.55
C ILE A 197 17.47 -3.43 -14.17
N ASN A 198 16.78 -3.82 -13.11
CA ASN A 198 17.25 -3.61 -11.74
C ASN A 198 18.48 -4.48 -11.41
N SER A 199 18.55 -5.73 -11.89
CA SER A 199 19.73 -6.58 -11.68
C SER A 199 20.98 -6.03 -12.38
N ILE A 200 20.86 -5.52 -13.61
CA ILE A 200 21.96 -4.84 -14.31
C ILE A 200 22.40 -3.57 -13.57
N SER A 201 21.44 -2.78 -13.09
CA SER A 201 21.73 -1.54 -12.35
C SER A 201 22.45 -1.79 -11.02
N VAL A 202 22.12 -2.89 -10.34
CA VAL A 202 22.81 -3.32 -9.11
C VAL A 202 24.23 -3.81 -9.41
N SER A 203 24.43 -4.62 -10.46
CA SER A 203 25.77 -5.05 -10.89
C SER A 203 26.67 -3.87 -11.30
N ASN A 204 26.14 -2.87 -12.01
CA ASN A 204 26.92 -1.70 -12.43
C ASN A 204 27.29 -0.77 -11.26
N ARG A 205 26.44 -0.65 -10.23
CA ARG A 205 26.79 0.09 -9.00
C ARG A 205 27.86 -0.60 -8.17
N ASN A 206 27.92 -1.92 -8.21
CA ASN A 206 28.96 -2.68 -7.51
C ASN A 206 30.31 -2.59 -8.22
N ASN A 207 30.33 -2.43 -9.56
CA ASN A 207 31.57 -2.23 -10.32
C ASN A 207 32.12 -0.79 -10.26
N SER A 208 31.29 0.22 -10.01
CA SER A 208 31.75 1.62 -9.88
C SER A 208 32.40 1.95 -8.53
N LYS A 209 32.46 1.00 -7.58
CA LYS A 209 33.19 1.15 -6.30
C LYS A 209 34.63 0.62 -6.36
N TYR A 210 35.07 0.15 -7.52
CA TYR A 210 36.42 -0.41 -7.73
C TYR A 210 37.17 0.25 -8.90
N LEU A 211 36.79 1.47 -9.29
CA LEU A 211 37.54 2.34 -10.18
C LEU A 211 37.69 3.72 -9.55
#